data_AF-A0A537W838-F1
#
_entry.id   AF-A0A537W838-F1
#
_cell.length_a   1.000
_cell.length_b   1.000
_cell.length_c   1.000
_cell.angle_alpha   90.00
_cell.angle_beta   90.00
_cell.angle_gamma   90.00
#
_symmetry.space_group_name_H-M   'P 1'
#
loop_
_entity.id
_entity.type
_entity.pdbx_description
1 polymer ?
#
loop_
_entity_poly.entity_id
_entity_poly.type
_entity_poly.pdbx_seq_one_letter_code
_entity_poly.pdbx_strand_id
1 'polypeptide(L)'
;MATREAMLTAVRASERIIAGAYVDRQGGVCPMLAAHRNGGRTDFISFARSWDRFTRAEQARPATPREVGILTDHLEASLATVSGLELDLAIKEHRELRSRRLRRRPRLADAADPSGEIVARRVGKPVRRFLGDRFEAGKRPERPRTPVVG
;
A
#
# COMPACT_ATOMS: atom_id res chain seq x y z
N MET A 1 3.54 4.85 8.78
CA MET A 1 2.80 3.74 9.40
C MET A 1 1.69 4.32 10.27
N ALA A 2 0.48 3.77 10.22
CA ALA A 2 -0.56 4.21 11.13
C ALA A 2 -0.20 3.80 12.57
N THR A 3 -0.53 4.63 13.55
CA THR A 3 -0.17 4.43 14.96
C THR A 3 -0.57 3.06 15.50
N ARG A 4 -1.74 2.55 15.09
CA ARG A 4 -2.25 1.24 15.53
C ARG A 4 -1.42 0.09 14.98
N GLU A 5 -1.01 0.16 13.72
CA GLU A 5 -0.13 -0.84 13.10
C GLU A 5 1.24 -0.84 13.77
N ALA A 6 1.83 0.34 13.97
CA ALA A 6 3.12 0.49 14.63
C ALA A 6 3.08 -0.07 16.06
N MET A 7 1.98 0.19 16.80
CA MET A 7 1.78 -0.35 18.13
C MET A 7 1.62 -1.86 18.13
N LEU A 8 0.82 -2.42 17.22
CA LEU A 8 0.62 -3.87 17.12
C LEU A 8 1.94 -4.59 16.81
N THR A 9 2.69 -4.09 15.84
CA THR A 9 4.03 -4.60 15.51
C THR A 9 4.97 -4.50 16.71
N ALA A 10 4.99 -3.34 17.37
CA ALA A 10 5.88 -3.11 18.50
C ALA A 10 5.56 -4.00 19.70
N VAL A 11 4.29 -4.15 20.06
CA VAL A 11 3.84 -4.99 21.18
C VAL A 11 4.21 -6.45 20.95
N ARG A 12 4.08 -6.94 19.71
CA ARG A 12 4.46 -8.32 19.33
C ARG A 12 5.96 -8.55 19.34
N ALA A 13 6.74 -7.55 18.94
CA ALA A 13 8.20 -7.64 18.89
C ALA A 13 8.88 -7.37 20.23
N SER A 14 8.18 -6.76 21.19
CA SER A 14 8.74 -6.39 22.48
C SER A 14 8.82 -7.59 23.42
N GLU A 15 9.99 -7.84 23.97
CA GLU A 15 10.19 -8.86 25.01
C GLU A 15 9.45 -8.51 26.32
N ARG A 16 9.31 -7.21 26.62
CA ARG A 16 8.74 -6.73 27.88
C ARG A 16 7.91 -5.47 27.71
N ILE A 17 6.60 -5.65 27.69
CA ILE A 17 5.63 -4.55 27.79
C ILE A 17 5.34 -4.26 29.25
N ILE A 18 5.29 -2.97 29.60
CA ILE A 18 5.01 -2.50 30.97
C ILE A 18 3.81 -1.57 31.04
N ALA A 19 3.32 -1.35 32.25
CA ALA A 19 2.32 -0.36 32.61
C ALA A 19 2.81 0.49 33.79
N GLY A 20 2.25 1.68 33.98
CA GLY A 20 2.56 2.61 35.07
C GLY A 20 3.84 3.43 34.87
N ALA A 21 4.51 3.30 33.72
CA ALA A 21 5.69 4.08 33.34
C ALA A 21 5.96 3.98 31.83
N TYR A 22 6.77 4.89 31.29
CA TYR A 22 7.22 4.84 29.89
C TYR A 22 8.31 3.80 29.64
N VAL A 23 9.28 3.72 30.55
CA VAL A 23 10.36 2.75 30.58
C VAL A 23 10.58 2.30 32.02
N ASP A 24 10.98 1.05 32.23
CA ASP A 24 11.45 0.58 33.55
C ASP A 24 12.99 0.44 33.56
N ARG A 25 13.54 0.12 34.73
CA ARG A 25 15.00 -0.09 34.89
C ARG A 25 15.49 -1.42 34.29
N GLN A 26 14.57 -2.29 33.87
CA GLN A 26 14.84 -3.62 33.31
C GLN A 26 14.71 -3.62 31.78
N GLY A 27 14.55 -2.45 31.15
CA GLY A 27 14.43 -2.30 29.70
C GLY A 27 13.01 -2.50 29.15
N GLY A 28 12.01 -2.67 30.02
CA GLY A 28 10.61 -2.72 29.64
C GLY A 28 10.10 -1.37 29.13
N VAL A 29 9.15 -1.41 28.20
CA VAL A 29 8.61 -0.22 27.53
C VAL A 29 7.08 -0.22 27.51
N CYS A 30 6.46 0.95 27.63
CA CYS A 30 5.02 1.05 27.44
C CYS A 30 4.65 0.85 25.95
N PRO A 31 3.42 0.37 25.65
CA PRO A 31 3.01 0.10 24.27
C PRO A 31 3.14 1.32 23.35
N MET A 32 2.87 2.52 23.88
CA MET A 32 2.95 3.75 23.10
C MET A 32 4.39 4.11 22.72
N LEU A 33 5.33 3.98 23.66
CA LEU A 33 6.74 4.22 23.37
C LEU A 33 7.29 3.17 22.41
N ALA A 34 6.88 1.91 22.57
CA ALA A 34 7.22 0.84 21.65
C ALA A 34 6.75 1.17 20.23
N ALA A 35 5.50 1.63 20.08
CA ALA A 35 4.94 2.07 18.79
C ALA A 35 5.73 3.23 18.18
N HIS A 36 6.08 4.23 18.99
CA HIS A 36 6.84 5.38 18.53
C HIS A 36 8.23 5.01 18.01
N ARG A 37 8.93 4.11 18.70
CA ARG A 37 10.22 3.56 18.24
C ARG A 37 10.10 2.81 16.91
N ASN A 38 8.91 2.27 16.61
CA ASN A 38 8.57 1.63 15.34
C ASN A 38 7.98 2.62 14.30
N GLY A 39 8.14 3.93 14.50
CA GLY A 39 7.72 4.96 13.53
C GLY A 39 6.25 5.39 13.64
N GLY A 40 5.58 5.10 14.76
CA GLY A 40 4.25 5.63 15.06
C GLY A 40 4.30 7.14 15.31
N ARG A 41 3.42 7.90 14.64
CA ARG A 41 3.21 9.34 14.89
C ARG A 41 2.06 9.49 15.88
N THR A 42 2.35 9.74 17.16
CA THR A 42 1.37 9.58 18.24
C THR A 42 1.33 10.78 19.18
N ASP A 43 0.14 11.15 19.66
CA ASP A 43 0.00 11.92 20.91
C ASP A 43 0.11 10.95 22.09
N PHE A 44 1.17 11.10 22.89
CA PHE A 44 1.61 10.08 23.84
C PHE A 44 0.76 9.98 25.12
N ILE A 45 0.14 11.08 25.53
CA ILE A 45 -0.33 11.24 26.91
C ILE A 45 -1.68 10.57 27.17
N SER A 46 -2.64 10.71 26.26
CA SER A 46 -4.01 10.20 26.46
C SER A 46 -4.06 8.67 26.50
N PHE A 47 -3.32 8.03 25.60
CA PHE A 47 -3.23 6.57 25.58
C PHE A 47 -2.49 6.03 26.80
N ALA A 48 -1.34 6.61 27.17
CA ALA A 48 -0.58 6.14 28.33
C ALA A 48 -1.44 6.13 29.60
N ARG A 49 -2.20 7.21 29.83
CA ARG A 49 -3.17 7.28 30.94
C ARG A 49 -4.27 6.22 30.84
N SER A 50 -4.79 5.96 29.65
CA SER A 50 -5.83 4.96 29.43
C SER A 50 -5.32 3.54 29.67
N TRP A 51 -4.08 3.27 29.25
CA TRP A 51 -3.38 2.01 29.48
C TRP A 51 -3.14 1.76 30.97
N ASP A 52 -2.61 2.76 31.68
CA ASP A 52 -2.35 2.66 33.11
C ASP A 52 -3.66 2.46 33.89
N ARG A 53 -4.75 3.13 33.48
CA ARG A 53 -6.08 2.94 34.06
C ARG A 53 -6.64 1.55 33.78
N PHE A 54 -6.49 1.03 32.56
CA PHE A 54 -6.95 -0.30 32.17
C PHE A 54 -6.26 -1.39 32.99
N THR A 55 -4.93 -1.28 33.13
CA THR A 55 -4.10 -2.21 33.90
C THR A 55 -4.16 -1.96 35.42
N ARG A 56 -4.77 -0.86 35.85
CA ARG A 56 -4.79 -0.39 37.25
C ARG A 56 -3.37 -0.28 37.82
N ALA A 57 -2.41 0.13 36.99
CA ALA A 57 -1.03 0.27 37.40
C ALA A 57 -0.83 1.61 38.13
N GLU A 58 -0.49 1.54 39.41
CA GLU A 58 -0.06 2.71 40.20
C GLU A 58 1.46 2.93 40.14
N GLN A 59 2.21 1.88 39.80
CA GLN A 59 3.67 1.89 39.66
C GLN A 59 4.09 1.05 38.45
N ALA A 60 5.33 1.26 37.99
CA ALA A 60 5.93 0.53 36.89
C ALA A 60 5.92 -0.99 37.18
N ARG A 61 5.22 -1.76 36.35
CA ARG A 61 5.22 -3.21 36.40
C ARG A 61 5.10 -3.84 35.01
N PRO A 62 5.51 -5.11 34.85
CA PRO A 62 5.21 -5.86 33.63
C PRO A 62 3.70 -5.94 33.40
N ALA A 63 3.30 -5.77 32.15
CA ALA A 63 1.96 -6.11 31.72
C ALA A 63 1.81 -7.63 31.74
N THR A 64 0.66 -8.11 32.22
CA THR A 64 0.34 -9.53 32.21
C THR A 64 0.08 -10.00 30.77
N PRO A 65 0.25 -11.29 30.47
CA PRO A 65 -0.07 -11.82 29.14
C PRO A 65 -1.51 -11.54 28.71
N ARG A 66 -2.46 -11.56 29.67
CA ARG A 66 -3.87 -11.25 29.40
C ARG A 66 -4.07 -9.79 28.99
N GLU A 67 -3.41 -8.84 29.67
CA GLU A 67 -3.49 -7.42 29.33
C GLU A 67 -2.92 -7.14 27.95
N VAL A 68 -1.79 -7.76 27.62
CA VAL A 68 -1.16 -7.66 26.29
C VAL A 68 -2.04 -8.28 25.22
N GLY A 69 -2.67 -9.43 25.50
CA GLY A 69 -3.63 -10.08 24.60
C GLY A 69 -4.83 -9.17 24.29
N ILE A 70 -5.47 -8.61 25.32
CA ILE A 70 -6.63 -7.71 25.14
C ILE A 70 -6.26 -6.46 24.31
N LEU A 71 -5.07 -5.90 24.52
CA LEU A 71 -4.58 -4.78 23.72
C LEU A 71 -4.38 -5.19 22.26
N THR A 72 -3.78 -6.36 22.03
CA THR A 72 -3.56 -6.93 20.69
C THR A 72 -4.88 -7.11 19.96
N ASP A 73 -5.87 -7.75 20.61
CA ASP A 73 -7.20 -8.00 20.03
C ASP A 73 -7.90 -6.69 19.63
N HIS A 74 -7.84 -5.66 20.50
CA HIS A 74 -8.40 -4.34 20.19
C HIS A 74 -7.72 -3.67 19.00
N LEU A 75 -6.39 -3.76 18.91
CA LEU A 75 -5.64 -3.19 17.80
C LEU A 75 -6.00 -3.89 16.49
N GLU A 76 -6.08 -5.21 16.49
CA GLU A 76 -6.49 -6.01 15.34
C GLU A 76 -7.91 -5.70 14.89
N ALA A 77 -8.88 -5.67 15.82
CA ALA A 77 -10.26 -5.33 15.52
C ALA A 77 -10.38 -3.90 14.94
N SER A 78 -9.63 -2.95 15.51
CA SER A 78 -9.62 -1.57 15.00
C SER A 78 -9.01 -1.47 13.61
N LEU A 79 -7.98 -2.27 13.29
CA LEU A 79 -7.36 -2.29 11.97
C LEU A 79 -8.26 -2.98 10.93
N ALA A 80 -8.87 -4.11 11.29
CA ALA A 80 -9.82 -4.83 10.43
C ALA A 80 -11.00 -3.93 10.02
N THR A 81 -11.49 -3.09 10.94
CA THR A 81 -12.56 -2.12 10.65
C THR A 81 -12.14 -1.09 9.60
N VAL A 82 -10.91 -0.56 9.69
CA VAL A 82 -10.39 0.42 8.71
C VAL A 82 -10.18 -0.23 7.34
N SER A 83 -9.60 -1.44 7.29
CA SER A 83 -9.41 -2.18 6.04
C SER A 83 -10.72 -2.53 5.34
N GLY A 84 -11.78 -2.84 6.10
CA GLY A 84 -13.11 -3.07 5.55
C GLY A 84 -13.67 -1.86 4.81
N LEU A 85 -13.52 -0.66 5.38
CA LEU A 85 -13.94 0.60 4.75
C LEU A 85 -13.17 0.88 3.46
N GLU A 86 -11.86 0.66 3.44
CA GLU A 86 -11.03 0.82 2.22
C GLU A 86 -11.47 -0.14 1.11
N LEU A 87 -11.75 -1.40 1.46
CA LEU A 87 -12.25 -2.40 0.50
C LEU A 87 -13.62 -2.00 -0.07
N ASP A 88 -14.53 -1.54 0.77
CA ASP A 88 -15.87 -1.09 0.34
C ASP A 88 -15.78 0.10 -0.63
N LEU A 89 -14.88 1.05 -0.37
CA LEU A 89 -14.60 2.16 -1.27
C LEU A 89 -14.03 1.69 -2.61
N ALA A 90 -13.05 0.79 -2.59
CA ALA A 90 -12.47 0.22 -3.80
C ALA A 90 -13.51 -0.53 -4.66
N ILE A 91 -14.40 -1.30 -4.02
CA ILE A 91 -15.51 -1.99 -4.69
C ILE A 91 -16.46 -0.96 -5.33
N LYS A 92 -16.80 0.12 -4.61
CA LYS A 92 -17.68 1.19 -5.12
C LYS A 92 -17.08 1.87 -6.35
N GLU A 93 -15.80 2.25 -6.28
CA GLU A 93 -15.08 2.87 -7.39
C GLU A 93 -15.03 1.93 -8.61
N HIS A 94 -14.70 0.66 -8.40
CA HIS A 94 -14.67 -0.32 -9.47
C HIS A 94 -16.04 -0.47 -10.16
N ARG A 95 -17.12 -0.58 -9.38
CA ARG A 95 -18.49 -0.65 -9.89
C ARG A 95 -18.84 0.59 -10.70
N GLU A 96 -18.43 1.77 -10.24
CA GLU A 96 -18.63 3.01 -10.99
C GLU A 96 -17.85 3.02 -12.31
N LEU A 97 -16.56 2.70 -12.30
CA LEU A 97 -15.72 2.61 -13.50
C LEU A 97 -16.27 1.61 -14.51
N ARG A 98 -16.75 0.45 -14.05
CA ARG A 98 -17.43 -0.56 -14.90
C ARG A 98 -18.71 0.02 -15.52
N SER A 99 -19.54 0.69 -14.74
CA SER A 99 -20.79 1.30 -15.24
C SER A 99 -20.51 2.40 -16.27
N ARG A 100 -19.48 3.24 -16.04
CA ARG A 100 -19.03 4.28 -16.99
C ARG A 100 -18.52 3.65 -18.28
N ARG A 101 -17.75 2.57 -18.21
CA ARG A 101 -17.25 1.85 -19.40
C ARG A 101 -18.38 1.21 -20.22
N LEU A 102 -19.40 0.67 -19.56
CA LEU A 102 -20.59 0.13 -20.22
C LEU A 102 -21.40 1.24 -20.91
N ARG A 103 -21.57 2.40 -20.26
CA ARG A 103 -22.27 3.57 -20.84
C ARG A 103 -21.51 4.23 -21.99
N ARG A 104 -20.17 4.25 -21.93
CA ARG A 104 -19.31 4.83 -22.97
C ARG A 104 -19.00 3.87 -24.11
N ARG A 105 -19.41 2.60 -24.03
CA ARG A 105 -19.32 1.69 -25.17
C ARG A 105 -20.32 2.19 -26.22
N PRO A 106 -19.88 2.59 -27.44
CA PRO A 106 -20.81 2.78 -28.55
C PRO A 106 -21.62 1.49 -28.74
N ARG A 107 -22.82 1.58 -29.31
CA ARG A 107 -23.72 0.44 -29.65
C ARG A 107 -23.11 -0.54 -30.68
N LEU A 108 -21.83 -0.90 -30.57
CA LEU A 108 -21.21 -2.03 -31.25
C LEU A 108 -21.62 -3.39 -30.64
N ALA A 109 -22.45 -3.38 -29.58
CA ALA A 109 -23.01 -4.60 -29.00
C ALA A 109 -24.16 -5.20 -29.83
N ASP A 110 -24.76 -4.44 -30.75
CA ASP A 110 -25.72 -4.98 -31.74
C ASP A 110 -25.02 -5.68 -32.92
N ALA A 111 -23.68 -5.73 -32.93
CA ALA A 111 -22.89 -6.43 -33.94
C ALA A 111 -22.15 -7.65 -33.37
N ALA A 112 -22.57 -8.18 -32.22
CA ALA A 112 -22.21 -9.54 -31.85
C ALA A 112 -23.04 -10.48 -32.74
N ASP A 113 -22.41 -10.97 -33.80
CA ASP A 113 -22.97 -12.02 -34.64
C ASP A 113 -23.39 -13.22 -33.76
N PRO A 114 -24.68 -13.61 -33.74
CA PRO A 114 -25.14 -14.76 -32.96
C PRO A 114 -24.51 -16.09 -33.41
N SER A 115 -23.77 -16.13 -34.53
CA SER A 115 -23.06 -17.32 -35.02
C SER A 115 -21.82 -17.69 -34.19
N GLY A 116 -21.22 -16.74 -33.46
CA GLY A 116 -20.00 -16.97 -32.67
C GLY A 116 -18.68 -17.04 -33.48
N GLU A 117 -18.67 -16.70 -34.77
CA GLU A 117 -17.42 -16.65 -35.54
C GLU A 117 -16.59 -15.39 -35.24
N ILE A 118 -15.39 -15.58 -34.68
CA ILE A 118 -14.40 -14.50 -34.54
C ILE A 118 -13.57 -14.42 -35.82
N VAL A 119 -14.00 -13.58 -36.78
CA VAL A 119 -13.20 -13.28 -37.97
C VAL A 119 -12.22 -12.14 -37.67
N ALA A 120 -10.97 -12.50 -37.36
CA ALA A 120 -9.89 -11.53 -37.19
C ALA A 120 -9.49 -10.90 -38.54
N ARG A 121 -9.98 -9.69 -38.85
CA ARG A 121 -9.46 -8.91 -39.98
C ARG A 121 -8.12 -8.28 -39.62
N ARG A 122 -7.08 -8.60 -40.40
CA ARG A 122 -5.73 -8.03 -40.31
C ARG A 122 -5.79 -6.54 -40.63
N VAL A 123 -5.54 -5.68 -39.64
CA VAL A 123 -5.42 -4.22 -39.84
C VAL A 123 -4.18 -3.94 -40.69
N GLY A 124 -4.38 -3.44 -41.92
CA GLY A 124 -3.29 -3.07 -42.82
C GLY A 124 -2.50 -1.87 -42.29
N LYS A 125 -1.16 -1.92 -42.42
CA LYS A 125 -0.25 -0.80 -42.08
C LYS A 125 -0.56 0.45 -42.93
N PRO A 126 -0.51 1.66 -42.36
CA PRO A 126 -0.64 2.87 -43.16
C PRO A 126 0.64 3.10 -43.98
N VAL A 127 0.49 3.15 -45.30
CA VAL A 127 1.54 3.52 -46.24
C VAL A 127 1.77 5.03 -46.14
N ARG A 128 2.94 5.45 -45.65
CA ARG A 128 3.41 6.85 -45.75
C ARG A 128 3.73 7.15 -47.20
N ARG A 129 2.94 8.03 -47.82
CA ARG A 129 3.15 8.52 -49.19
C ARG A 129 4.28 9.56 -49.18
N PHE A 130 5.36 9.23 -49.88
CA PHE A 130 6.46 10.11 -50.25
C PHE A 130 5.94 11.35 -51.01
N LEU A 131 6.44 12.53 -50.64
CA LEU A 131 6.66 13.64 -51.55
C LEU A 131 8.03 14.23 -51.19
N GLY A 132 8.97 14.11 -52.11
CA GLY A 132 10.36 14.49 -51.90
C GLY A 132 10.58 15.98 -52.06
N ASP A 133 11.68 16.45 -51.49
CA ASP A 133 12.41 17.54 -52.11
C ASP A 133 13.93 17.39 -51.92
N ARG A 134 14.64 17.83 -52.96
CA ARG A 134 16.07 17.67 -53.22
C ARG A 134 16.96 18.25 -52.13
N PHE A 135 18.04 17.55 -51.78
CA PHE A 135 19.34 18.18 -51.54
C PHE A 135 20.48 17.26 -52.04
N GLU A 136 21.32 17.87 -52.86
CA GLU A 136 22.46 17.33 -53.61
C GLU A 136 23.72 17.10 -52.75
N ALA A 137 24.54 16.19 -53.26
CA ALA A 137 25.99 16.02 -53.12
C ALA A 137 26.70 16.12 -51.75
N GLY A 138 27.47 15.06 -51.42
CA GLY A 138 28.79 15.28 -50.82
C GLY A 138 29.35 14.20 -49.89
N LYS A 139 30.21 13.34 -50.46
CA LYS A 139 31.36 12.66 -49.82
C LYS A 139 31.11 11.57 -48.76
N ARG A 140 31.45 10.32 -49.14
CA ARG A 140 31.90 9.26 -48.21
C ARG A 140 33.19 9.68 -47.52
N PRO A 141 33.37 9.27 -46.25
CA PRO A 141 34.61 8.58 -45.94
C PRO A 141 34.43 7.30 -45.12
N GLU A 142 35.50 6.51 -45.18
CA GLU A 142 35.78 5.22 -44.61
C GLU A 142 35.52 5.05 -43.11
N ARG A 143 35.28 3.79 -42.73
CA ARG A 143 35.27 3.30 -41.35
C ARG A 143 36.66 3.39 -40.71
N PRO A 144 36.74 3.71 -39.41
CA PRO A 144 37.77 3.16 -38.55
C PRO A 144 37.18 2.10 -37.61
N ARG A 145 37.88 0.96 -37.53
CA ARG A 145 37.72 -0.06 -36.50
C ARG A 145 38.23 0.51 -35.17
N THR A 146 37.47 0.38 -34.08
CA THR A 146 38.01 0.53 -32.72
C THR A 146 38.19 -0.86 -32.09
N PRO A 147 39.33 -1.10 -31.40
CA PRO A 147 39.57 -2.34 -30.68
C PRO A 147 38.82 -2.35 -29.34
N VAL A 148 38.40 -3.54 -28.92
CA VAL A 148 37.95 -3.84 -27.55
C VAL A 148 39.22 -3.96 -26.70
N VAL A 149 39.34 -3.15 -25.65
CA VAL A 149 40.34 -3.34 -24.60
C VAL A 149 39.59 -3.82 -23.36
N GLY A 150 40.06 -4.95 -22.81
CA GLY A 150 39.56 -5.55 -21.57
C GLY A 150 40.21 -4.99 -20.32
#